data_AF-A0A9X6TIN7-F1
#
_entry.id   AF-A0A9X6TIN7-F1
#
_cell.length_a   1.000
_cell.length_b   1.000
_cell.length_c   1.000
_cell.angle_alpha   90.00
_cell.angle_beta   90.00
_cell.angle_gamma   90.00
#
_symmetry.space_group_name_H-M   'P 1'
#
loop_
_entity.id
_entity.type
_entity.pdbx_description
1 polymer ?
#
loop_
_entity_poly.entity_id
_entity_poly.type
_entity_poly.pdbx_seq_one_letter_code
_entity_poly.pdbx_strand_id
1 'polypeptide(L)' 'MRIQRQEWLAMKSEQKRKLIRQKAVDNRDMVIEVQWEAMFKENKRMFRLCAEAYRLSGRVLAKS' A
#
# COMPACT_ATOMS: atom_id res chain seq x y z
N MET A 1 -9.18 8.19 -3.58
CA MET A 1 -9.59 9.28 -2.66
C MET A 1 -8.39 10.17 -2.33
N ARG A 2 -8.41 11.46 -2.71
CA ARG A 2 -7.39 12.44 -2.29
C ARG A 2 -7.85 13.08 -1.00
N ILE A 3 -7.01 13.02 0.04
CA ILE A 3 -7.29 13.65 1.34
C ILE A 3 -6.59 15.00 1.34
N GLN A 4 -7.33 16.05 1.68
CA GLN A 4 -6.75 17.37 1.78
C GLN A 4 -5.89 17.48 3.04
N ARG A 5 -4.85 18.31 3.00
CA ARG A 5 -3.94 18.49 4.13
C ARG A 5 -4.67 18.91 5.41
N GLN A 6 -5.69 19.77 5.29
CA GLN A 6 -6.50 20.23 6.42
C GLN A 6 -7.32 19.08 7.05
N GLU A 7 -7.93 18.23 6.22
CA GLU A 7 -8.65 17.03 6.68
C GLU A 7 -7.72 16.07 7.41
N TRP A 8 -6.51 15.86 6.88
CA TRP A 8 -5.50 15.02 7.54
C TRP A 8 -5.09 15.60 8.90
N LEU A 9 -4.86 16.91 9.00
CA LEU A 9 -4.46 17.53 10.25
C LEU A 9 -5.56 17.43 11.32
N ALA A 10 -6.82 17.59 10.91
CA ALA A 10 -7.99 17.49 11.78
C ALA A 10 -8.28 16.06 12.30
N MET A 11 -7.80 15.02 11.63
CA MET A 11 -8.04 13.63 12.05
C MET A 11 -7.33 13.27 13.36
N LYS A 12 -8.05 12.55 14.24
CA LYS A 12 -7.48 11.90 15.42
C LYS A 12 -6.48 10.81 15.03
N SER A 13 -5.52 10.52 15.91
CA SER A 13 -4.47 9.52 15.66
C SER A 13 -5.03 8.13 15.33
N GLU A 14 -6.15 7.74 15.93
CA GLU A 14 -6.82 6.47 15.62
C GLU A 14 -7.41 6.44 14.20
N GLN A 15 -8.06 7.52 13.77
CA GLN A 15 -8.59 7.64 12.40
C GLN A 15 -7.45 7.59 11.37
N LYS A 16 -6.33 8.28 11.65
CA LYS A 16 -5.12 8.23 10.82
C LYS A 16 -4.58 6.82 10.70
N ARG A 17 -4.48 6.08 11.81
CA ARG A 17 -4.03 4.68 11.83
C ARG A 17 -4.96 3.77 11.03
N LYS A 18 -6.28 3.88 11.23
CA LYS A 18 -7.28 3.09 10.48
C LYS A 18 -7.16 3.33 8.98
N LEU A 19 -7.04 4.59 8.57
CA LEU A 19 -6.90 4.98 7.17
C LEU A 19 -5.58 4.49 6.55
N ILE A 20 -4.45 4.61 7.26
CA ILE A 20 -3.16 4.09 6.81
C ILE A 20 -3.24 2.57 6.61
N ARG A 21 -3.87 1.84 7.55
CA ARG A 21 -4.07 0.38 7.42
C ARG A 21 -4.92 0.04 6.20
N GLN A 22 -6.05 0.73 6.00
CA GLN A 22 -6.90 0.51 4.84
C GLN A 22 -6.11 0.68 3.55
N LYS A 23 -5.34 1.77 3.42
CA LYS A 23 -4.48 1.99 2.25
C LYS A 23 -3.41 0.92 2.08
N ALA A 24 -2.83 0.41 3.16
CA ALA A 24 -1.85 -0.66 3.09
C ALA A 24 -2.46 -1.96 2.58
N VAL A 25 -3.73 -2.25 2.94
CA VAL A 25 -4.51 -3.38 2.38
C VAL A 25 -4.81 -3.14 0.91
N ASP A 26 -5.44 -2.01 0.56
CA ASP A 26 -5.82 -1.69 -0.82
C ASP A 26 -4.59 -1.73 -1.76
N ASN A 27 -3.45 -1.18 -1.31
CA ASN A 27 -2.20 -1.23 -2.06
C ASN A 27 -1.68 -2.66 -2.23
N ARG A 28 -1.89 -3.55 -1.25
CA ARG A 28 -1.40 -4.93 -1.31
C ARG A 28 -2.11 -5.70 -2.42
N ASP A 29 -3.42 -5.54 -2.52
CA ASP A 29 -4.23 -6.22 -3.52
C ASP A 29 -3.85 -5.74 -4.93
N MET A 30 -3.76 -4.43 -5.14
CA MET A 30 -3.31 -3.85 -6.40
C MET A 30 -1.88 -4.30 -6.77
N VAL A 31 -0.97 -4.35 -5.79
CA VAL A 31 0.42 -4.76 -6.04
C VAL A 31 0.52 -6.22 -6.44
N ILE A 32 -0.32 -7.11 -5.90
CA ILE A 32 -0.35 -8.53 -6.29
C ILE A 32 -0.75 -8.67 -7.77
N GLU A 33 -1.78 -7.95 -8.20
CA GLU A 33 -2.23 -7.96 -9.60
C GLU A 33 -1.12 -7.51 -10.56
N VAL A 34 -0.49 -6.37 -10.26
CA VAL A 34 0.61 -5.83 -11.08
C VAL A 34 1.84 -6.76 -11.04
N GLN A 35 2.11 -7.41 -9.91
CA GLN A 35 3.21 -8.37 -9.79
C GLN A 35 3.00 -9.59 -10.69
N TRP A 36 1.76 -10.10 -10.76
CA TRP A 36 1.38 -11.18 -11.68
C TRP A 36 1.51 -10.80 -13.14
N GLU A 37 1.05 -9.62 -13.54
CA GLU A 37 1.28 -9.14 -14.91
C GLU A 37 2.77 -8.99 -15.23
N ALA A 38 3.56 -8.47 -14.28
CA ALA A 38 4.99 -8.30 -14.46
C ALA A 38 5.72 -9.63 -14.63
N MET A 39 5.28 -10.67 -13.91
CA MET A 39 5.81 -12.03 -14.07
C MET A 39 5.48 -12.58 -15.47
N PHE A 40 4.23 -12.44 -15.92
CA PHE A 40 3.80 -12.91 -17.25
C PHE A 40 4.55 -12.19 -18.38
N LYS A 41 4.81 -10.90 -18.23
CA LYS A 41 5.55 -10.07 -19.21
C LYS A 41 7.08 -10.15 -19.04
N GLU A 42 7.59 -11.04 -18.18
CA GLU A 42 9.01 -11.17 -17.81
C GLU A 42 9.68 -9.85 -17.36
N ASN A 43 8.90 -8.88 -16.88
CA ASN A 43 9.37 -7.58 -16.45
C ASN A 43 9.94 -7.65 -15.03
N LYS A 44 11.19 -8.11 -14.93
CA LYS A 44 11.92 -8.30 -13.66
C LYS A 44 11.99 -7.03 -12.81
N ARG A 45 12.09 -5.86 -13.43
CA ARG A 45 12.16 -4.57 -12.70
C ARG A 45 10.84 -4.29 -12.00
N MET A 46 9.73 -4.41 -12.72
CA MET A 46 8.40 -4.16 -12.14
C MET A 46 8.06 -5.18 -11.06
N PHE A 47 8.40 -6.45 -11.28
CA PHE A 47 8.22 -7.51 -10.29
C PHE A 47 8.92 -7.19 -8.95
N ARG A 48 10.18 -6.73 -9.00
CA ARG A 48 10.94 -6.35 -7.79
C ARG A 48 10.30 -5.18 -7.05
N LEU A 49 9.86 -4.15 -7.78
CA LEU A 49 9.18 -2.99 -7.19
C LEU A 49 7.89 -3.41 -6.49
N CYS A 50 7.11 -4.31 -7.11
CA CYS A 50 5.90 -4.86 -6.51
C CYS A 50 6.22 -5.66 -5.24
N ALA A 51 7.22 -6.54 -5.28
CA ALA A 51 7.64 -7.31 -4.11
C ALA A 51 8.07 -6.41 -2.93
N GLU A 52 8.78 -5.32 -3.22
CA GLU A 52 9.18 -4.34 -2.20
C GLU A 52 7.97 -3.59 -1.62
N ALA A 53 7.05 -3.12 -2.48
CA ALA A 53 5.83 -2.44 -2.05
C ALA A 53 4.97 -3.35 -1.16
N TYR A 54 4.82 -4.62 -1.54
CA TYR A 54 4.12 -5.62 -0.74
C TYR A 54 4.74 -5.80 0.65
N ARG A 55 6.08 -5.89 0.72
CA ARG A 55 6.81 -6.00 2.00
C ARG A 55 6.60 -4.77 2.89
N LEU A 56 6.60 -3.57 2.31
CA LEU A 56 6.37 -2.33 3.05
C LEU A 56 4.95 -2.26 3.62
N SER A 57 3.93 -2.59 2.82
CA SER A 57 2.55 -2.71 3.30
C SER A 57 2.43 -3.72 4.45
N GLY A 58 3.07 -4.89 4.33
CA GLY A 58 3.08 -5.90 5.40
C GLY A 58 3.65 -5.39 6.72
N ARG A 59 4.72 -4.58 6.68
CA ARG A 59 5.31 -3.97 7.88
C ARG A 59 4.39 -2.95 8.55
N VAL A 60 3.66 -2.16 7.76
CA VAL A 60 2.68 -1.21 8.27
C VAL A 60 1.54 -1.95 8.97
N LEU A 61 1.10 -3.08 8.42
CA LEU A 61 0.06 -3.91 9.02
C LEU A 61 0.55 -4.63 10.27
N ALA A 62 1.81 -5.09 10.32
CA ALA A 62 2.36 -5.86 11.44
C ALA A 62 2.73 -5.02 12.69
N LYS A 63 3.04 -3.72 12.55
CA LYS A 63 3.39 -2.82 13.69
C LYS A 63 2.17 -2.32 14.48
N SER A 64 1.11 -3.11 14.50
CA SER A 64 -0.24 -2.73 14.88
C SER A 64 -0.65 -3.21 16.24
#